data_AF-A0A199USD9-F1
#
_entry.id   AF-A0A199USD9-F1
#
_cell.length_a   1.000
_cell.length_b   1.000
_cell.length_c   1.000
_cell.angle_alpha   90.00
_cell.angle_beta   90.00
_cell.angle_gamma   90.00
#
_symmetry.space_group_name_H-M   'P 1'
#
loop_
_entity.id
_entity.type
_entity.pdbx_description
1 polymer ?
#
loop_
_entity_poly.entity_id
_entity_poly.type
_entity_poly.pdbx_seq_one_letter_code
_entity_poly.pdbx_strand_id
1 'polypeptide(L)' 'MTKQLEMFAEYKERLRTLVGEEKAASIIVESLFLVCAGSNDVVQFLANPLNNRTSKGIANYSKFLMQSNSRIVQEIV' A
#
# COMPACT_ATOMS: atom_id res chain seq x y z
N MET A 1 6.05 -3.27 -2.74
CA MET A 1 4.61 -3.29 -2.40
C MET A 1 3.72 -3.88 -3.50
N THR A 2 4.11 -3.82 -4.77
CA THR A 2 3.36 -4.42 -5.91
C THR A 2 2.88 -5.85 -5.65
N LYS A 3 3.71 -6.69 -5.04
CA LYS A 3 3.32 -8.08 -4.74
C LYS A 3 2.11 -8.20 -3.81
N GLN A 4 1.93 -7.29 -2.86
CA GLN A 4 0.77 -7.29 -1.95
C GLN A 4 -0.53 -6.96 -2.71
N LEU A 5 -0.45 -6.03 -3.66
CA LEU A 5 -1.58 -5.67 -4.52
C LEU A 5 -1.94 -6.81 -5.49
N GLU A 6 -0.94 -7.49 -6.06
CA GLU A 6 -1.16 -8.72 -6.85
C GLU A 6 -1.87 -9.81 -6.05
N MET A 7 -1.43 -10.06 -4.81
CA MET A 7 -2.07 -11.04 -3.92
C MET A 7 -3.50 -10.64 -3.56
N PHE A 8 -3.76 -9.35 -3.35
CA PHE A 8 -5.12 -8.87 -3.11
C PHE A 8 -6.01 -9.00 -4.36
N ALA A 9 -5.48 -8.76 -5.56
CA ALA A 9 -6.20 -9.01 -6.80
C ALA A 9 -6.56 -10.50 -6.96
N GLU A 10 -5.61 -11.40 -6.70
CA GLU A 10 -5.86 -12.85 -6.70
C GLU A 10 -6.92 -13.25 -5.66
N TYR A 11 -6.87 -12.66 -4.47
CA TYR A 11 -7.91 -12.88 -3.45
C TYR A 11 -9.30 -12.47 -3.94
N LYS A 12 -9.44 -11.31 -4.61
CA LYS A 12 -10.72 -10.87 -5.18
C LYS A 12 -11.26 -11.89 -6.18
N GLU A 13 -10.42 -12.44 -7.06
CA GLU A 13 -10.86 -13.48 -8.01
C GLU A 13 -11.29 -14.78 -7.32
N ARG A 14 -10.54 -15.20 -6.29
CA ARG A 14 -10.92 -16.37 -5.49
C ARG A 14 -12.24 -16.17 -4.77
N LEU A 15 -12.46 -14.98 -4.21
CA LEU A 15 -13.71 -14.65 -3.53
C LEU A 15 -14.89 -14.68 -4.50
N ARG A 16 -14.75 -14.09 -5.69
CA ARG A 16 -15.76 -14.12 -6.76
C ARG A 16 -16.13 -15.54 -7.17
N THR A 17 -15.13 -16.40 -7.31
CA THR A 17 -15.33 -17.81 -7.67
C THR A 17 -16.12 -18.56 -6.60
N LEU A 18 -15.93 -18.21 -5.32
CA LEU A 18 -16.56 -18.88 -4.18
C LEU A 18 -17.99 -18.41 -3.90
N VAL A 19 -18.26 -17.11 -3.99
CA VAL A 19 -19.53 -16.52 -3.54
C VAL A 19 -20.33 -15.81 -4.64
N GLY A 20 -19.81 -15.76 -5.87
CA GLY A 20 -20.38 -15.00 -6.97
C GLY A 20 -20.02 -13.51 -6.92
N GLU A 21 -20.21 -12.82 -8.04
CA GLU A 21 -19.74 -11.43 -8.21
C GLU A 21 -20.41 -10.44 -7.26
N GLU A 22 -21.74 -10.45 -7.21
CA GLU A 22 -22.50 -9.47 -6.41
C GLU A 22 -22.13 -9.57 -4.91
N LYS A 23 -22.03 -10.81 -4.40
CA LYS A 23 -21.69 -11.01 -2.99
C LYS A 23 -20.23 -10.69 -2.70
N ALA A 24 -19.31 -11.01 -3.62
CA ALA A 24 -17.90 -10.63 -3.49
C ALA A 24 -17.74 -9.10 -3.47
N ALA A 25 -18.45 -8.37 -4.34
CA ALA A 25 -18.42 -6.92 -4.37
C ALA A 25 -18.94 -6.30 -3.05
N SER A 26 -20.07 -6.78 -2.51
CA SER A 26 -20.58 -6.33 -1.19
C SER A 26 -19.57 -6.57 -0.07
N ILE A 27 -18.95 -7.76 -0.01
CA ILE A 27 -17.92 -8.05 1.00
C ILE A 27 -16.76 -7.05 0.91
N ILE A 28 -16.24 -6.80 -0.29
CA ILE A 28 -15.09 -5.89 -0.48
C ILE A 28 -15.47 -4.44 -0.13
N VAL A 29 -16.61 -3.94 -0.62
CA VAL A 29 -17.04 -2.54 -0.38
C VAL A 29 -17.38 -2.27 1.09
N GLU A 30 -17.92 -3.25 1.80
CA GLU A 30 -18.29 -3.12 3.21
C GLU A 30 -17.13 -3.44 4.18
N SER A 31 -15.98 -3.88 3.66
CA SER A 31 -14.82 -4.25 4.47
C SER A 31 -14.04 -3.04 4.99
N LEU A 32 -13.46 -3.21 6.19
CA LEU A 32 -12.44 -2.31 6.71
C LEU A 32 -11.06 -2.72 6.21
N PHE A 33 -10.37 -1.83 5.49
CA PHE A 33 -8.99 -2.03 5.05
C PHE A 33 -8.01 -1.36 6.01
N LEU A 34 -7.07 -2.12 6.58
CA LEU A 34 -5.94 -1.60 7.34
C LEU A 34 -4.66 -1.71 6.51
N VAL A 35 -4.10 -0.57 6.12
CA VAL A 35 -2.84 -0.50 5.35
C VAL A 35 -1.73 0.01 6.25
N CYS A 36 -0.67 -0.78 6.40
CA CYS A 36 0.56 -0.38 7.09
C CYS A 36 1.70 -0.27 6.08
N ALA A 37 2.21 0.94 5.87
CA ALA A 37 3.28 1.19 4.91
C ALA A 37 4.17 2.37 5.36
N GLY A 38 5.50 2.18 5.36
CA GLY A 38 6.47 3.29 5.46
C GLY A 38 7.23 3.45 6.78
N SER A 39 6.84 2.78 7.87
CA SER A 39 7.48 3.00 9.19
C SER A 39 8.95 2.58 9.22
N ASN A 40 9.27 1.41 8.66
CA ASN A 40 10.65 0.92 8.58
C ASN A 40 11.47 1.63 7.50
N ASP A 41 10.80 2.09 6.43
CA ASP A 41 11.43 2.71 5.27
C ASP A 41 12.16 4.02 5.65
N VAL A 42 11.58 4.83 6.55
CA VAL A 42 12.23 6.04 7.07
C VAL A 42 13.50 5.72 7.87
N VAL A 43 13.45 4.70 8.73
CA VAL A 43 14.62 4.28 9.51
C VAL A 43 15.73 3.81 8.58
N GLN A 44 15.39 3.01 7.56
CA GLN A 44 16.36 2.52 6.59
C GLN A 44 16.92 3.65 5.71
N PHE A 45 16.10 4.63 5.32
CA PHE A 45 16.54 5.82 4.61
C PHE A 45 17.57 6.60 5.42
N LEU A 46 17.29 6.82 6.71
CA LEU A 46 18.19 7.53 7.62
C LEU A 46 19.46 6.72 7.94
N ALA A 47 19.40 5.39 7.93
CA ALA A 47 20.56 4.53 8.21
C ALA A 47 21.59 4.51 7.07
N ASN A 48 21.19 4.72 5.81
CA ASN A 48 22.10 4.72 4.66
C ASN A 48 22.87 6.06 4.51
N PRO A 49 24.21 6.08 4.60
CA PRO A 49 25.00 7.30 4.57
C PRO A 49 25.06 7.99 3.21
N LEU A 50 24.69 7.29 2.13
CA LEU A 50 24.62 7.85 0.78
C LEU A 50 23.37 8.70 0.54
N ASN A 51 22.37 8.59 1.42
CA ASN A 51 21.13 9.35 1.28
C ASN A 51 21.31 10.80 1.74
N ASN A 52 20.59 11.71 1.09
CA ASN A 52 20.52 13.09 1.52
C ASN A 52 19.69 13.19 2.82
N ARG A 53 20.38 13.36 3.95
CA ARG A 53 19.78 13.44 5.30
C ARG A 53 19.49 14.87 5.76
N THR A 54 19.64 15.86 4.88
CA THR A 54 19.20 17.23 5.19
C THR A 54 17.68 17.28 5.38
N SER A 55 17.17 18.33 6.02
CA SER A 55 15.72 18.56 6.14
C SER A 55 15.01 18.47 4.79
N LYS A 56 15.61 19.00 3.71
CA LYS A 56 15.10 18.91 2.34
C LYS A 56 15.08 17.47 1.81
N GLY A 57 16.14 16.70 2.06
CA GLY A 57 16.22 15.30 1.64
C GLY A 57 15.18 14.43 2.35
N ILE A 58 15.02 14.61 3.66
CA ILE A 58 14.00 13.95 4.47
C ILE A 58 12.60 14.32 3.97
N ALA A 59 12.32 15.61 3.76
CA ALA A 59 11.02 16.07 3.26
C ALA A 59 10.67 15.49 1.89
N ASN A 60 11.65 15.41 0.98
CA ASN A 60 11.46 14.79 -0.33
C ASN A 60 11.14 13.28 -0.20
N TYR A 61 11.85 12.57 0.69
CA TYR A 61 11.60 11.15 0.92
C TYR A 61 10.23 10.91 1.57
N SER A 62 9.83 11.72 2.56
CA SER A 62 8.50 11.68 3.15
C SER A 62 7.40 11.92 2.10
N LYS A 63 7.61 12.88 1.19
CA LYS A 63 6.69 13.13 0.08
C LYS A 63 6.59 11.92 -0.86
N PHE A 64 7.72 11.29 -1.18
CA PHE A 64 7.76 10.07 -1.98
C PHE A 64 6.96 8.94 -1.31
N LEU A 65 7.22 8.65 -0.02
CA LEU A 65 6.49 7.64 0.73
C LEU A 65 4.99 7.92 0.76
N MET A 66 4.59 9.16 1.01
CA MET A 66 3.18 9.56 0.98
C MET A 66 2.55 9.28 -0.39
N GLN A 67 3.22 9.66 -1.49
CA GLN A 67 2.71 9.42 -2.84
C GLN A 67 2.60 7.92 -3.17
N SER A 68 3.60 7.12 -2.78
CA SER A 68 3.56 5.66 -2.94
C SER A 68 2.42 5.02 -2.14
N ASN A 69 2.22 5.47 -0.90
CA ASN A 69 1.17 4.96 -0.02
C ASN A 69 -0.24 5.37 -0.49
N SER A 70 -0.41 6.60 -0.98
CA SER A 70 -1.68 7.03 -1.57
C SER A 70 -2.08 6.17 -2.76
N ARG A 71 -1.13 5.78 -3.62
CA ARG A 71 -1.41 4.89 -4.75
C ARG A 71 -1.92 3.53 -4.29
N ILE A 72 -1.36 2.96 -3.22
CA ILE A 72 -1.82 1.68 -2.67
C ILE A 72 -3.27 1.76 -2.21
N VAL A 73 -3.63 2.83 -1.50
CA VAL A 73 -5.02 3.02 -1.06
C VAL A 73 -5.97 3.16 -2.26
N GLN A 74 -5.56 3.87 -3.30
CA GLN A 74 -6.34 4.03 -4.54
C GLN A 74 -6.49 2.74 -5.35
N GLU A 75 -5.58 1.77 -5.21
CA GLU A 75 -5.66 0.48 -5.93
C GLU A 75 -6.45 -0.59 -5.16
N ILE A 76 -6.67 -0.38 -3.85
CA ILE A 76 -7.45 -1.29 -3.00
C ILE A 76 -8.95 -0.99 -3.12
N VAL A 77 -9.32 0.30 -3.26
CA VAL A 77 -10.71 0.80 -3.40
C VAL A 77 -11.11 0.86 -4.86
#